data_AF-A0A0R3DS44-F1
#
_entry.id   AF-A0A0R3DS44-F1
#
_cell.length_a   1.000
_cell.length_b   1.000
_cell.length_c   1.000
_cell.angle_alpha   90.00
_cell.angle_beta   90.00
_cell.angle_gamma   90.00
#
_symmetry.space_group_name_H-M   'P 1'
#
loop_
_entity.id
_entity.type
_entity.pdbx_description
1 polymer ?
#
loop_
_entity_poly.entity_id
_entity_poly.type
_entity_poly.pdbx_seq_one_letter_code
_entity_poly.pdbx_strand_id
1 'polypeptide(L)'
;MRFRAVSRCLALVPFAVGLAPLGKAFGAPGELGIRHRIDVVVSAEPDAPIFQHFRSAKGELTFTVRLSANSRESKFFGMLHPSFPDITIPEGSGKPLVQQTKLWEEEVCHQRRGLPKVTVTQLSGHFGEGEERIEISAINRHIGLLVPPDELTPGIKLDQGSDDLGVFYAFRAQTRNSRLNVDLKIYPIDCFF
;
A
#
# COMPACT_ATOMS: atom_id res chain seq x y z
N MET A 1 -69.06 71.39 -21.34
CA MET A 1 -68.42 71.90 -22.58
C MET A 1 -66.93 72.05 -22.33
N ARG A 2 -66.10 71.62 -23.31
CA ARG A 2 -64.63 71.71 -23.47
C ARG A 2 -63.77 70.80 -22.55
N PHE A 3 -63.25 69.64 -22.97
CA PHE A 3 -62.24 69.20 -23.98
C PHE A 3 -60.75 69.30 -23.58
N ARG A 4 -60.04 68.17 -23.86
CA ARG A 4 -58.58 67.87 -23.99
C ARG A 4 -57.85 67.55 -22.68
N ALA A 5 -57.27 66.37 -22.41
CA ALA A 5 -56.52 65.34 -23.15
C ALA A 5 -55.07 65.72 -23.52
N VAL A 6 -54.07 65.20 -22.79
CA VAL A 6 -52.66 64.90 -23.19
C VAL A 6 -52.09 63.95 -22.10
N SER A 7 -51.97 62.62 -22.26
CA SER A 7 -50.95 61.83 -22.97
C SER A 7 -49.50 62.10 -22.55
N ARG A 8 -48.86 61.15 -21.84
CA ARG A 8 -47.51 60.64 -22.18
C ARG A 8 -47.07 59.50 -21.24
N CYS A 9 -46.88 58.33 -21.85
CA CYS A 9 -46.04 57.23 -21.39
C CYS A 9 -44.56 57.64 -21.33
N LEU A 10 -43.74 56.75 -20.74
CA LEU A 10 -42.26 56.69 -20.63
C LEU A 10 -41.76 57.07 -19.23
N ALA A 11 -40.94 56.30 -18.53
CA ALA A 11 -40.30 55.02 -18.83
C ALA A 11 -39.90 54.35 -17.50
N LEU A 12 -40.05 53.03 -17.42
CA LEU A 12 -39.40 52.20 -16.42
C LEU A 12 -37.88 52.24 -16.62
N VAL A 13 -37.15 52.59 -15.58
CA VAL A 13 -35.71 52.31 -15.47
C VAL A 13 -35.48 51.68 -14.10
N PRO A 14 -35.35 50.34 -13.99
CA PRO A 14 -34.71 49.77 -12.82
C PRO A 14 -33.20 49.93 -13.01
N PHE A 15 -32.58 50.80 -12.19
CA PHE A 15 -31.14 50.82 -12.01
C PHE A 15 -30.73 49.46 -11.43
N ALA A 16 -30.23 48.58 -12.30
CA ALA A 16 -29.53 47.38 -11.89
C ALA A 16 -28.23 47.80 -11.20
N VAL A 17 -28.21 47.75 -9.87
CA VAL A 17 -26.99 47.79 -9.08
C VAL A 17 -26.25 46.48 -9.36
N GLY A 18 -25.37 46.51 -10.35
CA GLY A 18 -24.44 45.44 -10.65
C GLY A 18 -23.41 45.30 -9.53
N LEU A 19 -23.78 44.62 -8.44
CA LEU A 19 -22.83 44.00 -7.52
C LEU A 19 -22.14 42.87 -8.29
N ALA A 20 -21.01 43.19 -8.93
CA ALA A 20 -20.09 42.17 -9.40
C ALA A 20 -19.64 41.34 -8.17
N PRO A 21 -19.79 40.00 -8.18
CA PRO A 21 -19.06 39.22 -7.22
C PRO A 21 -17.60 39.32 -7.63
N LEU A 22 -16.80 40.05 -6.84
CA LEU A 22 -15.36 39.82 -6.72
C LEU A 22 -15.15 38.47 -6.04
N GLY A 23 -15.69 37.42 -6.65
CA GLY A 23 -15.28 36.06 -6.39
C GLY A 23 -13.90 35.95 -6.98
N LYS A 24 -12.87 36.08 -6.13
CA LYS A 24 -11.67 35.30 -6.36
C LYS A 24 -12.15 33.90 -6.66
N ALA A 25 -11.98 33.46 -7.89
CA ALA A 25 -11.95 32.05 -8.20
C ALA A 25 -10.76 31.49 -7.41
N PHE A 26 -11.00 31.19 -6.12
CA PHE A 26 -10.35 30.06 -5.50
C PHE A 26 -10.65 28.93 -6.47
N GLY A 27 -9.61 28.36 -7.07
CA GLY A 27 -9.76 27.11 -7.82
C GLY A 27 -10.64 26.19 -7.00
N ALA A 28 -11.55 25.48 -7.67
CA ALA A 28 -12.40 24.48 -7.02
C ALA A 28 -11.55 23.72 -6.00
N PRO A 29 -12.01 23.53 -4.75
CA PRO A 29 -11.25 22.78 -3.75
C PRO A 29 -10.83 21.49 -4.42
N GLY A 30 -9.52 21.33 -4.70
CA GLY A 30 -9.01 20.22 -5.47
C GLY A 30 -9.59 18.95 -4.85
N GLU A 31 -10.29 18.15 -5.64
CA GLU A 31 -10.94 16.95 -5.12
C GLU A 31 -9.87 16.17 -4.33
N LEU A 32 -10.14 15.85 -3.06
CA LEU A 32 -9.19 15.12 -2.24
C LEU A 32 -9.08 13.70 -2.80
N GLY A 33 -8.00 13.44 -3.53
CA GLY A 33 -7.64 12.14 -4.06
C GLY A 33 -6.84 11.31 -3.06
N ILE A 34 -6.45 10.14 -3.51
CA ILE A 34 -5.63 9.20 -2.75
C ILE A 34 -4.58 8.58 -3.65
N ARG A 35 -3.44 8.25 -3.06
CA ARG A 35 -2.41 7.40 -3.65
C ARG A 35 -1.97 6.39 -2.60
N HIS A 36 -1.64 5.18 -3.01
CA HIS A 36 -1.25 4.11 -2.11
C HIS A 36 0.27 3.95 -2.08
N ARG A 37 0.81 3.72 -0.89
CA ARG A 37 2.18 3.25 -0.67
C ARG A 37 2.14 1.88 -0.02
N ILE A 38 3.05 1.01 -0.40
CA ILE A 38 3.20 -0.33 0.16
C ILE A 38 4.60 -0.45 0.74
N ASP A 39 4.68 -0.72 2.04
CA ASP A 39 5.92 -1.10 2.71
C ASP A 39 5.86 -2.55 3.15
N VAL A 40 7.03 -3.16 3.37
CA VAL A 40 7.17 -4.51 3.87
C VAL A 40 8.00 -4.56 5.14
N VAL A 41 7.63 -5.48 6.02
CA VAL A 41 8.43 -5.92 7.17
C VAL A 41 8.55 -7.43 7.09
N VAL A 42 9.75 -7.97 7.29
CA VAL A 42 9.94 -9.41 7.43
C VAL A 42 10.31 -9.72 8.87
N SER A 43 9.59 -10.63 9.49
CA SER A 43 9.87 -11.10 10.85
C SER A 43 9.83 -12.63 10.90
N ALA A 44 10.25 -13.19 12.01
CA ALA A 44 10.12 -14.61 12.29
C ALA A 44 9.43 -14.79 13.64
N GLU A 45 8.69 -15.88 13.77
CA GLU A 45 8.08 -16.20 15.06
C GLU A 45 9.12 -16.53 16.13
N PRO A 46 8.81 -16.35 17.43
CA PRO A 46 9.81 -16.50 18.48
C PRO A 46 10.44 -17.89 18.59
N ASP A 47 9.72 -18.92 18.17
CA ASP A 47 10.13 -20.32 18.14
C ASP A 47 10.65 -20.77 16.76
N ALA A 48 10.79 -19.84 15.80
CA ALA A 48 11.22 -20.15 14.45
C ALA A 48 12.59 -20.86 14.42
N PRO A 49 12.79 -21.85 13.53
CA PRO A 49 14.04 -22.63 13.45
C PRO A 49 15.31 -21.77 13.29
N ILE A 50 15.18 -20.61 12.63
CA ILE A 50 16.30 -19.69 12.39
C ILE A 50 16.92 -19.14 13.68
N PHE A 51 16.15 -19.01 14.77
CA PHE A 51 16.66 -18.49 16.06
C PHE A 51 17.34 -19.56 16.92
N GLN A 52 17.11 -20.84 16.60
CA GLN A 52 17.70 -21.96 17.35
C GLN A 52 19.13 -22.24 16.89
N HIS A 53 19.38 -22.14 15.57
CA HIS A 53 20.63 -22.59 14.97
C HIS A 53 21.49 -21.48 14.37
N PHE A 54 20.91 -20.31 14.06
CA PHE A 54 21.57 -19.32 13.19
C PHE A 54 21.58 -17.91 13.77
N ARG A 55 21.72 -17.77 15.10
CA ARG A 55 21.81 -16.44 15.74
C ARG A 55 23.02 -15.68 15.19
N SER A 56 22.80 -14.42 14.80
CA SER A 56 23.82 -13.56 14.19
C SER A 56 24.35 -14.05 12.85
N ALA A 57 23.79 -15.11 12.27
CA ALA A 57 24.13 -15.56 10.94
C ALA A 57 23.63 -14.56 9.90
N LYS A 58 24.40 -14.45 8.81
CA LYS A 58 24.03 -13.63 7.66
C LYS A 58 23.24 -14.45 6.66
N GLY A 59 22.47 -13.76 5.82
CA GLY A 59 21.67 -14.39 4.79
C GLY A 59 21.05 -13.39 3.86
N GLU A 60 20.22 -13.91 2.97
CA GLU A 60 19.45 -13.12 2.03
C GLU A 60 18.02 -13.65 1.95
N LEU A 61 17.08 -12.76 1.67
CA LEU A 61 15.70 -13.12 1.35
C LEU A 61 15.26 -12.40 0.09
N THR A 62 14.58 -13.12 -0.78
CA THR A 62 13.89 -12.59 -1.96
C THR A 62 12.47 -13.12 -1.95
N PHE A 63 11.51 -12.30 -2.34
CA PHE A 63 10.14 -12.76 -2.48
C PHE A 63 9.45 -12.08 -3.64
N THR A 64 8.35 -12.69 -4.06
CA THR A 64 7.55 -12.22 -5.19
C THR A 64 6.22 -11.69 -4.67
N VAL A 65 5.90 -10.44 -4.99
CA VAL A 65 4.64 -9.79 -4.62
C VAL A 65 3.83 -9.51 -5.87
N ARG A 66 2.67 -10.16 -6.01
CA ARG A 66 1.68 -9.84 -7.03
C ARG A 66 0.90 -8.61 -6.59
N LEU A 67 0.94 -7.56 -7.40
CA LEU A 67 0.25 -6.30 -7.14
C LEU A 67 -0.73 -5.99 -8.27
N SER A 68 -1.96 -5.64 -7.90
CA SER A 68 -2.97 -5.07 -8.78
C SER A 68 -3.54 -3.82 -8.15
N ALA A 69 -3.25 -2.67 -8.75
CA ALA A 69 -3.72 -1.36 -8.34
C ALA A 69 -4.36 -0.70 -9.56
N ASN A 70 -5.70 -0.79 -9.64
CA ASN A 70 -6.45 -0.26 -10.77
C ASN A 70 -7.41 0.82 -10.28
N SER A 71 -7.25 2.03 -10.78
CA SER A 71 -8.19 3.14 -10.72
C SER A 71 -8.57 3.57 -12.14
N ARG A 72 -9.38 4.62 -12.24
CA ARG A 72 -9.70 5.23 -13.54
C ARG A 72 -8.48 5.97 -14.09
N GLU A 73 -7.68 6.57 -13.22
CA GLU A 73 -6.54 7.43 -13.53
C GLU A 73 -5.22 6.66 -13.64
N SER A 74 -5.11 5.48 -13.02
CA SER A 74 -3.89 4.67 -12.99
C SER A 74 -4.23 3.18 -13.08
N LYS A 75 -3.44 2.41 -13.84
CA LYS A 75 -3.60 0.96 -13.97
C LYS A 75 -2.25 0.29 -13.84
N PHE A 76 -2.05 -0.38 -12.71
CA PHE A 76 -0.87 -1.20 -12.46
C PHE A 76 -1.28 -2.64 -12.20
N PHE A 77 -0.64 -3.55 -12.94
CA PHE A 77 -0.64 -4.97 -12.67
C PHE A 77 0.76 -5.51 -12.92
N GLY A 78 1.36 -6.16 -11.93
CA GLY A 78 2.71 -6.66 -12.05
C GLY A 78 3.16 -7.53 -10.89
N MET A 79 4.37 -8.04 -11.02
CA MET A 79 5.08 -8.79 -9.99
C MET A 79 6.25 -7.94 -9.53
N LEU A 80 6.30 -7.61 -8.24
CA LEU A 80 7.45 -6.99 -7.59
C LEU A 80 8.36 -8.10 -7.08
N HIS A 81 9.67 -7.91 -7.20
CA HIS A 81 10.68 -8.90 -6.79
C HIS A 81 11.66 -8.28 -5.79
N PRO A 82 11.20 -7.83 -4.60
CA PRO A 82 12.11 -7.31 -3.59
C PRO A 82 13.12 -8.37 -3.16
N SER A 83 14.36 -7.90 -3.01
CA SER A 83 15.50 -8.69 -2.58
C SER A 83 16.22 -7.92 -1.48
N PHE A 84 16.57 -8.64 -0.42
CA PHE A 84 17.22 -8.13 0.77
C PHE A 84 18.49 -8.95 1.00
N PRO A 85 19.62 -8.53 0.42
CA PRO A 85 20.91 -9.12 0.72
C PRO A 85 21.36 -8.69 2.14
N ASP A 86 22.32 -9.41 2.70
CA ASP A 86 23.03 -9.04 3.93
C ASP A 86 22.15 -8.91 5.19
N ILE A 87 21.08 -9.70 5.28
CA ILE A 87 20.26 -9.78 6.50
C ILE A 87 21.08 -10.46 7.60
N THR A 88 21.16 -9.85 8.78
CA THR A 88 21.72 -10.49 9.97
C THR A 88 20.59 -10.90 10.90
N ILE A 89 20.54 -12.19 11.27
CA ILE A 89 19.53 -12.68 12.22
C ILE A 89 19.76 -12.00 13.58
N PRO A 90 18.75 -11.32 14.15
CA PRO A 90 18.91 -10.64 15.43
C PRO A 90 19.10 -11.65 16.56
N GLU A 91 19.86 -11.28 17.59
CA GLU A 91 20.15 -12.14 18.75
C GLU A 91 18.91 -12.54 19.56
N GLY A 92 17.82 -11.78 19.44
CA GLY A 92 16.56 -12.00 20.16
C GLY A 92 15.37 -12.13 19.22
N SER A 93 14.43 -13.00 19.60
CA SER A 93 13.12 -13.11 18.97
C SER A 93 12.29 -11.84 19.24
N GLY A 94 11.75 -11.24 18.20
CA GLY A 94 10.91 -10.03 18.31
C GLY A 94 11.46 -8.81 17.56
N LYS A 95 12.71 -8.86 17.09
CA LYS A 95 13.20 -7.89 16.10
C LYS A 95 12.90 -8.41 14.69
N PRO A 96 12.49 -7.54 13.75
CA PRO A 96 12.30 -7.95 12.37
C PRO A 96 13.64 -8.28 11.72
N LEU A 97 13.61 -9.25 10.80
CA LEU A 97 14.73 -9.60 9.92
C LEU A 97 14.95 -8.49 8.89
N VAL A 98 13.86 -7.96 8.35
CA VAL A 98 13.87 -6.82 7.43
C VAL A 98 13.03 -5.72 8.04
N GLN A 99 13.68 -4.59 8.34
CA GLN A 99 13.02 -3.38 8.81
C GLN A 99 12.03 -2.87 7.76
N GLN A 100 11.10 -2.04 8.21
CA GLN A 100 10.10 -1.46 7.32
C GLN A 100 10.75 -0.78 6.11
N THR A 101 10.48 -1.33 4.92
CA THR A 101 11.09 -0.87 3.67
C THR A 101 10.01 -0.65 2.63
N LYS A 102 10.09 0.48 1.91
CA LYS A 102 9.16 0.79 0.83
C LYS A 102 9.34 -0.17 -0.35
N LEU A 103 8.25 -0.81 -0.77
CA LEU A 103 8.23 -1.67 -1.96
C LEU A 103 7.71 -0.95 -3.20
N TRP A 104 6.67 -0.14 -3.03
CA TRP A 104 5.97 0.47 -4.15
C TRP A 104 5.13 1.66 -3.68
N GLU A 105 4.88 2.59 -4.60
CA GLU A 105 4.09 3.79 -4.36
C GLU A 105 3.42 4.20 -5.68
N GLU A 106 2.13 4.56 -5.63
CA GLU A 106 1.45 5.13 -6.79
C GLU A 106 2.04 6.49 -7.14
N GLU A 107 2.39 6.65 -8.42
CA GLU A 107 2.89 7.92 -8.97
C GLU A 107 1.79 8.97 -9.15
N VAL A 108 0.55 8.52 -9.42
CA VAL A 108 -0.57 9.37 -9.80
C VAL A 108 -1.63 9.37 -8.70
N CYS A 109 -2.05 10.57 -8.28
CA CYS A 109 -3.21 10.74 -7.41
C CYS A 109 -4.47 10.30 -8.14
N HIS A 110 -5.31 9.49 -7.49
CA HIS A 110 -6.51 8.93 -8.11
C HIS A 110 -7.73 9.04 -7.21
N GLN A 111 -8.93 8.81 -7.76
CA GLN A 111 -10.16 8.96 -6.97
C GLN A 111 -10.22 7.90 -5.87
N ARG A 112 -10.77 8.25 -4.69
CA ARG A 112 -10.85 7.30 -3.57
C ARG A 112 -11.59 6.03 -4.00
N ARG A 113 -10.95 4.88 -3.74
CA ARG A 113 -11.44 3.53 -4.08
C ARG A 113 -10.99 2.52 -3.02
N GLY A 114 -11.35 1.25 -3.22
CA GLY A 114 -10.82 0.16 -2.42
C GLY A 114 -9.31 0.00 -2.56
N LEU A 115 -8.71 -0.66 -1.57
CA LEU A 115 -7.27 -0.92 -1.49
C LEU A 115 -6.75 -1.69 -2.72
N PRO A 116 -5.48 -1.49 -3.11
CA PRO A 116 -4.84 -2.36 -4.08
C PRO A 116 -4.83 -3.81 -3.59
N LYS A 117 -4.97 -4.77 -4.51
CA LYS A 117 -4.83 -6.19 -4.21
C LYS A 117 -3.35 -6.54 -4.21
N VAL A 118 -2.84 -6.94 -3.05
CA VAL A 118 -1.43 -7.27 -2.86
C VAL A 118 -1.32 -8.68 -2.28
N THR A 119 -0.43 -9.50 -2.83
CA THR A 119 -0.30 -10.91 -2.43
C THR A 119 1.15 -11.37 -2.60
N VAL A 120 1.77 -11.85 -1.51
CA VAL A 120 3.05 -12.57 -1.62
C VAL A 120 2.77 -13.95 -2.21
N THR A 121 3.52 -14.35 -3.23
CA THR A 121 3.31 -15.61 -3.94
C THR A 121 4.44 -16.62 -3.75
N GLN A 122 5.61 -16.13 -3.38
CA GLN A 122 6.82 -16.92 -3.17
C GLN A 122 7.74 -16.19 -2.20
N LEU A 123 8.45 -16.94 -1.36
CA LEU A 123 9.55 -16.48 -0.52
C LEU A 123 10.70 -17.47 -0.67
N SER A 124 11.91 -16.97 -0.90
CA SER A 124 13.11 -17.78 -1.05
C SER A 124 14.32 -17.07 -0.47
N GLY A 125 15.36 -17.83 -0.14
CA GLY A 125 16.60 -17.27 0.36
C GLY A 125 17.34 -18.26 1.23
N HIS A 126 18.31 -17.78 2.00
CA HIS A 126 19.07 -18.64 2.89
C HIS A 126 19.67 -17.86 4.05
N PHE A 127 20.02 -18.56 5.12
CA PHE A 127 20.82 -18.05 6.23
C PHE A 127 21.95 -19.02 6.56
N GLY A 128 23.10 -18.48 6.98
CA GLY A 128 24.30 -19.25 7.27
C GLY A 128 25.15 -19.54 6.02
N GLU A 129 26.30 -20.16 6.24
CA GLU A 129 27.29 -20.48 5.20
C GLU A 129 27.74 -21.94 5.29
N GLY A 130 28.16 -22.52 4.16
CA GLY A 130 28.69 -23.89 4.11
C GLY A 130 27.67 -24.96 4.49
N GLU A 131 28.09 -25.91 5.33
CA GLU A 131 27.24 -27.01 5.83
C GLU A 131 26.20 -26.54 6.86
N GLU A 132 26.39 -25.36 7.45
CA GLU A 132 25.47 -24.72 8.39
C GLU A 132 24.59 -23.68 7.67
N ARG A 133 24.01 -24.08 6.53
CA ARG A 133 23.09 -23.24 5.75
C ARG A 133 21.66 -23.76 5.83
N ILE A 134 20.71 -22.88 6.15
CA ILE A 134 19.27 -23.17 6.01
C ILE A 134 18.74 -22.53 4.74
N GLU A 135 18.18 -23.36 3.86
CA GLU A 135 17.46 -22.91 2.67
C GLU A 135 16.03 -22.56 3.01
N ILE A 136 15.58 -21.42 2.51
CA ILE A 136 14.20 -20.98 2.55
C ILE A 136 13.64 -21.09 1.14
N SER A 137 12.58 -21.87 0.96
CA SER A 137 11.85 -21.97 -0.30
C SER A 137 10.39 -22.29 0.00
N ALA A 138 9.58 -21.23 0.06
CA ALA A 138 8.16 -21.30 0.34
C ALA A 138 7.36 -20.74 -0.86
N ILE A 139 6.35 -21.50 -1.28
CA ILE A 139 5.43 -21.10 -2.34
C ILE A 139 3.99 -21.32 -1.91
N ASN A 140 3.07 -20.61 -2.56
CA ASN A 140 1.65 -20.84 -2.36
C ASN A 140 1.30 -22.27 -2.79
N ARG A 141 0.56 -22.98 -1.93
CA ARG A 141 0.06 -24.30 -2.27
C ARG A 141 -0.99 -24.20 -3.37
N HIS A 142 -0.86 -25.06 -4.38
CA HIS A 142 -1.86 -25.26 -5.42
C HIS A 142 -2.36 -26.70 -5.39
N ILE A 143 -3.68 -26.87 -5.41
CA ILE A 143 -4.31 -28.19 -5.47
C ILE A 143 -3.90 -28.86 -6.79
N GLY A 144 -3.47 -30.12 -6.70
CA GLY A 144 -3.02 -30.89 -7.87
C GLY A 144 -1.52 -30.76 -8.19
N LEU A 145 -0.77 -29.94 -7.44
CA LEU A 145 0.70 -29.91 -7.50
C LEU A 145 1.33 -30.63 -6.29
N LEU A 146 2.62 -30.97 -6.42
CA LEU A 146 3.41 -31.52 -5.33
C LEU A 146 3.43 -30.55 -4.15
N VAL A 147 3.43 -31.09 -2.93
CA VAL A 147 3.53 -30.30 -1.71
C VAL A 147 4.92 -29.65 -1.68
N PRO A 148 5.01 -28.32 -1.54
CA PRO A 148 6.30 -27.65 -1.49
C PRO A 148 7.04 -28.00 -0.18
N PRO A 149 8.38 -27.87 -0.16
CA PRO A 149 9.17 -28.06 1.06
C PRO A 149 8.74 -27.13 2.21
N ASP A 150 8.27 -25.93 1.87
CA ASP A 150 7.61 -25.01 2.79
C ASP A 150 6.36 -24.39 2.12
N GLU A 151 5.30 -24.24 2.89
CA GLU A 151 4.00 -23.74 2.43
C GLU A 151 3.83 -22.27 2.83
N LEU A 152 3.59 -21.41 1.85
CA LEU A 152 3.26 -20.00 2.07
C LEU A 152 1.74 -19.82 2.13
N THR A 153 1.24 -19.28 3.24
CA THR A 153 -0.16 -18.90 3.43
C THR A 153 -0.27 -17.38 3.29
N PRO A 154 -0.75 -16.86 2.15
CA PRO A 154 -0.85 -15.42 1.92
C PRO A 154 -2.18 -14.84 2.40
N GLY A 155 -2.21 -13.52 2.60
CA GLY A 155 -3.45 -12.76 2.73
C GLY A 155 -4.12 -12.84 4.10
N ILE A 156 -3.38 -13.23 5.14
CA ILE A 156 -3.84 -13.17 6.53
C ILE A 156 -4.03 -11.70 6.87
N LYS A 157 -5.28 -11.27 7.06
CA LYS A 157 -5.59 -9.89 7.45
C LYS A 157 -5.11 -9.64 8.88
N LEU A 158 -4.30 -8.61 9.07
CA LEU A 158 -3.91 -8.13 10.38
C LEU A 158 -4.82 -6.96 10.81
N ASP A 159 -4.78 -6.64 12.10
CA ASP A 159 -5.44 -5.46 12.62
C ASP A 159 -4.87 -4.19 11.99
N GLN A 160 -5.72 -3.18 11.85
CA GLN A 160 -5.32 -1.88 11.37
C GLN A 160 -4.32 -1.26 12.36
N GLY A 161 -3.24 -0.70 11.84
CA GLY A 161 -2.21 -0.04 12.65
C GLY A 161 -1.99 1.41 12.23
N SER A 162 -1.12 2.08 12.96
CA SER A 162 -0.64 3.43 12.63
C SER A 162 0.82 3.53 13.02
N ASP A 163 1.61 4.22 12.21
CA ASP A 163 2.99 4.62 12.49
C ASP A 163 3.26 6.03 11.94
N ASP A 164 4.54 6.40 11.81
CA ASP A 164 4.97 7.74 11.37
C ASP A 164 4.48 8.10 9.96
N LEU A 165 4.12 7.11 9.13
CA LEU A 165 3.53 7.34 7.80
C LEU A 165 2.00 7.49 7.84
N GLY A 166 1.39 7.32 9.01
CA GLY A 166 -0.04 7.37 9.24
C GLY A 166 -0.66 5.99 9.41
N VAL A 167 -1.97 5.94 9.18
CA VAL A 167 -2.77 4.72 9.34
C VAL A 167 -2.50 3.76 8.18
N PHE A 168 -2.38 2.46 8.47
CA PHE A 168 -2.15 1.44 7.46
C PHE A 168 -3.05 0.21 7.63
N TYR A 169 -3.31 -0.46 6.51
CA TYR A 169 -3.90 -1.80 6.47
C TYR A 169 -2.80 -2.82 6.23
N ALA A 170 -2.72 -3.87 7.06
CA ALA A 170 -1.66 -4.87 6.95
C ALA A 170 -2.19 -6.25 6.57
N PHE A 171 -1.44 -6.93 5.70
CA PHE A 171 -1.67 -8.30 5.29
C PHE A 171 -0.39 -9.10 5.47
N ARG A 172 -0.50 -10.26 6.12
CA ARG A 172 0.60 -11.18 6.35
C ARG A 172 0.57 -12.31 5.33
N ALA A 173 1.74 -12.64 4.82
CA ALA A 173 2.02 -13.95 4.27
C ALA A 173 2.94 -14.69 5.24
N GLN A 174 2.56 -15.91 5.61
CA GLN A 174 3.24 -16.68 6.63
C GLN A 174 3.70 -18.01 6.06
N THR A 175 4.95 -18.38 6.31
CA THR A 175 5.46 -19.72 6.00
C THR A 175 5.17 -20.69 7.13
N ARG A 176 4.94 -21.95 6.76
CA ARG A 176 4.51 -22.99 7.70
C ARG A 176 5.68 -23.61 8.46
N ASN A 177 6.76 -23.94 7.75
CA ASN A 177 7.89 -24.67 8.30
C ASN A 177 8.99 -23.72 8.78
N SER A 178 9.34 -22.71 7.98
CA SER A 178 10.34 -21.71 8.38
C SER A 178 9.82 -20.65 9.36
N ARG A 179 8.50 -20.57 9.57
CA ARG A 179 7.82 -19.65 10.52
C ARG A 179 8.20 -18.18 10.31
N LEU A 180 8.38 -17.80 9.04
CA LEU A 180 8.65 -16.44 8.59
C LEU A 180 7.34 -15.74 8.28
N ASN A 181 7.29 -14.46 8.61
CA ASN A 181 6.17 -13.57 8.36
C ASN A 181 6.63 -12.44 7.43
N VAL A 182 5.92 -12.26 6.32
CA VAL A 182 6.07 -11.13 5.40
C VAL A 182 4.82 -10.27 5.55
N ASP A 183 4.97 -9.14 6.23
CA ASP A 183 3.88 -8.21 6.52
C ASP A 183 3.91 -7.07 5.51
N LEU A 184 2.87 -6.97 4.70
CA LEU A 184 2.67 -5.90 3.72
C LEU A 184 1.76 -4.84 4.34
N LYS A 185 2.30 -3.64 4.55
CA LYS A 185 1.56 -2.48 5.06
C LYS A 185 1.15 -1.59 3.88
N ILE A 186 -0.14 -1.30 3.76
CA ILE A 186 -0.72 -0.46 2.70
C ILE A 186 -1.18 0.86 3.33
N TYR A 187 -0.56 1.95 2.90
CA TYR A 187 -0.85 3.30 3.35
C TYR A 187 -1.70 4.04 2.32
N PRO A 188 -2.93 4.46 2.68
CA PRO A 188 -3.67 5.46 1.94
C PRO A 188 -3.09 6.86 2.23
N ILE A 189 -2.48 7.50 1.22
CA ILE A 189 -1.92 8.85 1.34
C ILE A 189 -2.82 9.83 0.61
N ASP A 190 -3.33 10.82 1.34
CA ASP A 190 -4.16 11.87 0.75
C ASP A 190 -3.31 12.76 -0.19
N CYS A 191 -3.89 13.13 -1.33
CA CYS A 191 -3.26 13.97 -2.34
C CYS A 191 -4.30 14.82 -3.08
N PHE A 192 -3.83 15.80 -3.85
CA PHE A 192 -4.68 16.67 -4.68
C PHE A 192 -4.49 16.35 -6.15
N PHE A 193 -5.60 16.39 -6.91
CA PHE A 193 -5.58 16.36 -8.38
C PHE A 193 -5.17 17.68 -9.00
#